data_AF-A0A644X9J4-F1
#
_entry.id   AF-A0A644X9J4-F1
#
_cell.length_a   1.000
_cell.length_b   1.000
_cell.length_c   1.000
_cell.angle_alpha   90.00
_cell.angle_beta   90.00
_cell.angle_gamma   90.00
#
_symmetry.space_group_name_H-M   'P 1'
#
loop_
_entity.id
_entity.type
_entity.pdbx_description
1 polymer ?
#
loop_
_entity_poly.entity_id
_entity_poly.type
_entity_poly.pdbx_seq_one_letter_code
_entity_poly.pdbx_strand_id
1 'polypeptide(L)'
;MATAILTAAEFMRPKLNLNTDPEEFINSYWLKEELDEFCNLYNLPRSGSKGDLTNRIYEFLKTGRIINNRRIANFKSSKIVESITLESIIPAGYRNDERHRAFFKAEIGEYFKFNVHFMNWMKANEGKTYREATLGTKRAINNKVRHLT
;
A
#
# COMPACT_ATOMS: atom_id res chain seq x y z
N MET A 1 6.15 39.54 24.26
CA MET A 1 4.69 39.37 24.41
C MET A 1 4.06 39.78 23.08
N ALA A 2 4.04 38.86 22.12
CA ALA A 2 3.44 39.05 20.80
C ALA A 2 2.55 37.84 20.51
N THR A 3 1.32 38.17 20.16
CA THR A 3 0.16 37.35 19.79
C THR A 3 0.42 36.25 18.77
N ALA A 4 -0.13 35.07 19.05
CA ALA A 4 -0.64 34.08 18.07
C ALA A 4 -1.78 33.34 18.80
N ILE A 5 -3.04 33.77 18.74
CA ILE A 5 -4.00 33.51 17.65
C ILE A 5 -3.76 32.14 17.00
N LEU A 6 -4.57 31.15 17.38
CA LEU A 6 -5.45 30.39 16.46
C LEU A 6 -6.17 29.28 17.25
N THR A 7 -7.35 29.64 17.72
CA THR A 7 -8.34 28.79 18.35
C THR A 7 -8.94 27.78 17.36
N ALA A 8 -8.87 26.50 17.69
CA ALA A 8 -9.86 25.44 17.44
C ALA A 8 -10.38 25.13 16.01
N ALA A 9 -9.80 25.67 14.94
CA ALA A 9 -10.28 25.42 13.55
C ALA A 9 -9.48 24.36 12.74
N GLU A 10 -8.38 23.79 13.27
CA GLU A 10 -7.40 23.05 12.46
C GLU A 10 -7.55 21.51 12.36
N PHE A 11 -8.64 20.89 12.82
CA PHE A 11 -8.79 19.42 12.72
C PHE A 11 -10.11 18.92 12.12
N MET A 12 -10.90 19.79 11.49
CA MET A 12 -12.08 19.35 10.75
C MET A 12 -11.65 18.79 9.39
N ARG A 13 -11.39 17.49 9.33
CA ARG A 13 -11.21 16.79 8.07
C ARG A 13 -12.44 17.03 7.18
N PRO A 14 -12.25 17.29 5.87
CA PRO A 14 -13.37 17.51 4.97
C PRO A 14 -14.27 16.28 4.97
N LYS A 15 -15.59 16.49 5.16
CA LYS A 15 -16.54 15.38 5.14
C LYS A 15 -16.82 14.97 3.70
N LEU A 16 -16.60 13.70 3.40
CA LEU A 16 -16.95 13.10 2.12
C LEU A 16 -18.48 13.20 1.90
N ASN A 17 -18.88 13.82 0.80
CA ASN A 17 -20.30 14.04 0.47
C ASN A 17 -20.52 14.04 -1.06
N LEU A 18 -21.77 14.14 -1.51
CA LEU A 18 -22.11 14.07 -2.95
C LEU A 18 -21.50 15.19 -3.80
N ASN A 19 -21.11 16.31 -3.18
CA ASN A 19 -20.48 17.42 -3.88
C ASN A 19 -18.95 17.27 -3.95
N THR A 20 -18.38 16.20 -3.39
CA THR A 20 -16.96 15.92 -3.53
C THR A 20 -16.67 15.57 -4.99
N ASP A 21 -15.75 16.31 -5.60
CA ASP A 21 -15.32 16.04 -6.96
C ASP A 21 -14.68 14.62 -7.05
N PRO A 22 -15.04 13.79 -8.04
CA PRO A 22 -14.50 12.44 -8.15
C PRO A 22 -12.96 12.40 -8.29
N GLU A 23 -12.37 13.34 -9.03
CA GLU A 23 -10.93 13.39 -9.25
C GLU A 23 -10.19 13.91 -8.01
N GLU A 24 -10.80 14.83 -7.26
CA GLU A 24 -10.29 15.23 -5.94
C GLU A 24 -10.37 14.08 -4.93
N PHE A 25 -11.49 13.33 -4.95
CA PHE A 25 -11.73 12.20 -4.06
C PHE A 25 -10.64 11.12 -4.21
N ILE A 26 -10.34 10.71 -5.44
CA ILE A 26 -9.38 9.61 -5.71
C ILE A 26 -7.94 9.99 -5.34
N ASN A 27 -7.61 11.28 -5.39
CA ASN A 27 -6.28 11.80 -5.06
C ASN A 27 -6.14 12.18 -3.57
N SER A 28 -7.21 12.08 -2.79
CA SER A 28 -7.24 12.43 -1.37
C SER A 28 -7.03 11.23 -0.44
N TYR A 29 -6.54 11.50 0.77
CA TYR A 29 -6.39 10.48 1.80
C TYR A 29 -7.67 10.33 2.64
N TRP A 30 -8.38 9.23 2.45
CA TRP A 30 -9.57 8.86 3.23
C TRP A 30 -9.28 7.70 4.18
N LEU A 31 -9.82 7.71 5.38
CA LEU A 31 -9.85 6.56 6.30
C LEU A 31 -10.90 5.56 5.85
N LYS A 32 -10.76 4.30 6.26
CA LYS A 32 -11.71 3.26 5.86
C LYS A 32 -13.09 3.51 6.46
N GLU A 33 -13.12 4.06 7.67
CA GLU A 33 -14.30 4.44 8.42
C GLU A 33 -15.09 5.52 7.68
N GLU A 34 -14.41 6.54 7.16
CA GLU A 34 -15.02 7.63 6.37
C GLU A 34 -15.65 7.09 5.07
N LEU A 35 -15.00 6.13 4.40
CA LEU A 35 -15.53 5.47 3.21
C LEU A 35 -16.73 4.56 3.54
N ASP A 36 -16.69 3.87 4.68
CA ASP A 36 -17.77 2.99 5.15
C ASP A 36 -19.03 3.78 5.51
N GLU A 37 -18.85 4.91 6.22
CA GLU A 37 -19.93 5.84 6.58
C GLU A 37 -20.61 6.41 5.34
N PHE A 38 -19.83 6.87 4.34
CA PHE A 38 -20.39 7.34 3.08
C PHE A 38 -21.18 6.23 2.38
N CYS A 39 -20.62 5.02 2.30
CA CYS A 39 -21.33 3.89 1.71
C CYS A 39 -22.63 3.57 2.47
N ASN A 40 -22.63 3.65 3.79
CA ASN A 40 -23.82 3.44 4.62
C ASN A 40 -24.90 4.50 4.33
N LEU A 41 -24.50 5.77 4.26
CA LEU A 41 -25.41 6.91 4.06
C LEU A 41 -26.14 6.85 2.71
N TYR A 42 -25.44 6.43 1.65
CA TYR A 42 -25.97 6.39 0.28
C TYR A 42 -26.36 4.97 -0.17
N ASN A 43 -26.52 4.02 0.77
CA ASN A 43 -26.92 2.64 0.49
C ASN A 43 -26.02 1.93 -0.54
N LEU A 44 -24.73 2.25 -0.55
CA LEU A 44 -23.73 1.53 -1.32
C LEU A 44 -23.31 0.25 -0.56
N PRO A 45 -23.01 -0.85 -1.27
CA PRO A 45 -22.40 -2.01 -0.65
C PRO A 45 -21.17 -1.63 0.20
N ARG A 46 -21.10 -2.12 1.43
CA ARG A 46 -19.98 -1.86 2.39
C ARG A 46 -18.94 -2.98 2.45
N SER A 47 -19.10 -4.01 1.64
CA SER A 47 -18.16 -5.14 1.56
C SER A 47 -16.92 -4.79 0.74
N GLY A 48 -15.77 -5.32 1.14
CA GLY A 48 -14.52 -5.29 0.38
C GLY A 48 -13.34 -4.66 1.12
N SER A 49 -12.21 -4.59 0.43
CA SER A 49 -11.03 -3.85 0.85
C SER A 49 -11.26 -2.34 0.78
N LYS A 50 -10.35 -1.54 1.36
CA LYS A 50 -10.40 -0.07 1.27
C LYS A 50 -10.44 0.40 -0.19
N GLY A 51 -9.66 -0.24 -1.07
CA GLY A 51 -9.68 0.08 -2.51
C GLY A 51 -11.01 -0.24 -3.18
N ASP A 52 -11.71 -1.29 -2.74
CA ASP A 52 -13.05 -1.62 -3.25
C ASP A 52 -14.07 -0.54 -2.86
N LEU A 53 -14.00 -0.05 -1.62
CA LEU A 53 -14.84 1.08 -1.17
C LEU A 53 -14.51 2.35 -1.96
N THR A 54 -13.23 2.68 -2.14
CA THR A 54 -12.78 3.84 -2.89
C THR A 54 -13.28 3.82 -4.33
N ASN A 55 -13.04 2.74 -5.08
CA ASN A 55 -13.49 2.65 -6.47
C ASN A 55 -15.01 2.77 -6.59
N ARG A 56 -15.76 2.17 -5.66
CA ARG A 56 -17.23 2.25 -5.65
C ARG A 56 -17.72 3.67 -5.44
N ILE A 57 -17.12 4.39 -4.50
CA ILE A 57 -17.48 5.79 -4.21
C ILE A 57 -17.11 6.68 -5.39
N TYR A 58 -15.93 6.51 -5.99
CA TYR A 58 -15.52 7.27 -7.18
C TYR A 58 -16.54 7.12 -8.32
N GLU A 59 -16.90 5.88 -8.67
CA GLU A 59 -17.90 5.60 -9.72
C GLU A 59 -19.27 6.18 -9.37
N PHE A 60 -19.66 6.13 -8.08
CA PHE A 60 -20.92 6.69 -7.62
C PHE A 60 -20.94 8.23 -7.72
N LEU A 61 -19.86 8.92 -7.31
CA LEU A 61 -19.74 10.37 -7.47
C LEU A 61 -19.75 10.78 -8.95
N LYS A 62 -19.14 9.98 -9.82
CA LYS A 62 -19.05 10.25 -11.26
C LYS A 62 -20.35 9.99 -12.03
N THR A 63 -21.09 8.94 -11.67
CA THR A 63 -22.23 8.45 -12.47
C THR A 63 -23.58 8.52 -11.76
N GLY A 64 -23.58 8.70 -10.44
CA GLY A 64 -24.77 8.60 -9.58
C GLY A 64 -25.35 7.19 -9.45
N ARG A 65 -24.70 6.16 -10.01
CA ARG A 65 -25.24 4.79 -10.07
C ARG A 65 -24.63 3.91 -8.99
N ILE A 66 -25.50 3.12 -8.34
CA ILE A 66 -25.05 2.08 -7.41
C ILE A 66 -24.57 0.87 -8.23
N ILE A 67 -23.26 0.78 -8.44
CA ILE A 67 -22.66 -0.38 -9.09
C ILE A 67 -22.53 -1.48 -8.03
N ASN A 68 -23.41 -2.48 -8.13
CA ASN A 68 -23.31 -3.71 -7.37
C ASN A 68 -22.15 -4.52 -7.98
N ASN A 69 -20.93 -4.20 -7.56
CA ASN A 69 -19.74 -4.94 -7.99
C ASN A 69 -19.79 -6.32 -7.32
N ARG A 70 -20.58 -7.25 -7.88
CA ARG A 70 -20.29 -8.68 -7.73
C ARG A 70 -18.84 -8.80 -8.12
N ARG A 71 -17.98 -9.16 -7.15
CA ARG A 71 -16.55 -9.33 -7.31
C ARG A 71 -16.24 -9.67 -8.77
N ILE A 72 -15.76 -8.69 -9.55
CA ILE A 72 -14.90 -9.04 -10.67
C ILE A 72 -13.72 -9.65 -9.94
N ALA A 73 -13.71 -10.98 -9.87
CA ALA A 73 -12.54 -11.70 -9.44
C ALA A 73 -11.44 -11.11 -10.32
N ASN A 74 -10.57 -10.29 -9.72
CA ASN A 74 -9.37 -9.83 -10.38
C ASN A 74 -8.75 -11.11 -10.90
N PHE A 75 -8.89 -11.34 -12.21
CA PHE A 75 -8.24 -12.43 -12.88
C PHE A 75 -6.79 -12.07 -12.66
N LYS A 76 -6.19 -12.65 -11.62
CA LYS A 76 -4.76 -12.63 -11.43
C LYS A 76 -4.30 -13.26 -12.72
N SER A 77 -3.85 -12.42 -13.66
CA SER A 77 -3.13 -12.86 -14.82
C SER A 77 -2.10 -13.80 -14.23
N SER A 78 -2.30 -15.10 -14.46
CA SER A 78 -1.29 -16.13 -14.31
C SER A 78 -0.26 -15.84 -15.39
N LYS A 79 0.34 -14.64 -15.32
CA LYS A 79 1.60 -14.35 -15.94
C LYS A 79 2.52 -15.34 -15.27
N ILE A 80 2.95 -16.31 -16.06
CA ILE A 80 4.01 -17.26 -15.76
C ILE A 80 4.96 -16.53 -14.81
N VAL A 81 4.96 -16.95 -13.55
CA VAL A 81 5.73 -16.28 -12.50
C VAL A 81 7.16 -16.58 -12.85
N GLU A 82 7.82 -15.66 -13.57
CA GLU A 82 9.27 -15.66 -13.62
C GLU A 82 9.74 -15.59 -12.17
N SER A 83 10.25 -16.73 -11.70
CA SER A 83 10.79 -16.88 -10.37
C SER A 83 11.99 -15.95 -10.24
N ILE A 84 11.94 -15.07 -9.25
CA ILE A 84 13.10 -14.24 -8.90
C ILE A 84 14.21 -15.21 -8.46
N THR A 85 15.39 -15.05 -9.04
CA THR A 85 16.59 -15.82 -8.69
C THR A 85 17.62 -14.90 -8.06
N LEU A 86 18.65 -15.47 -7.43
CA LEU A 86 19.76 -14.68 -6.86
C LEU A 86 20.47 -13.80 -7.91
N GLU A 87 20.50 -14.24 -9.17
CA GLU A 87 21.13 -13.53 -10.28
C GLU A 87 20.20 -12.53 -10.96
N SER A 88 18.91 -12.51 -10.59
CA SER A 88 17.98 -11.50 -11.10
C SER A 88 18.42 -10.10 -10.65
N ILE A 89 18.10 -9.11 -11.47
CA ILE A 89 18.43 -7.70 -11.21
C ILE A 89 17.23 -6.99 -10.59
N ILE A 90 17.48 -6.14 -9.60
CA ILE A 90 16.46 -5.30 -8.97
C ILE A 90 15.94 -4.30 -10.02
N PRO A 91 14.65 -4.32 -10.35
CA PRO A 91 14.09 -3.49 -11.41
C PRO A 91 13.89 -2.04 -10.96
N ALA A 92 13.85 -1.13 -11.94
CA ALA A 92 13.34 0.21 -11.76
C ALA A 92 11.93 0.17 -11.14
N GLY A 93 11.71 0.97 -10.11
CA GLY A 93 10.41 1.02 -9.44
C GLY A 93 10.06 -0.23 -8.63
N TYR A 94 11.06 -0.83 -7.95
CA TYR A 94 10.87 -1.96 -7.04
C TYR A 94 9.61 -1.83 -6.17
N ARG A 95 8.78 -2.89 -6.22
CA ARG A 95 7.60 -3.07 -5.36
C ARG A 95 7.73 -4.37 -4.60
N ASN A 96 7.50 -4.31 -3.30
CA ASN A 96 7.52 -5.47 -2.42
C ASN A 96 6.21 -6.28 -2.55
N ASP A 97 6.04 -6.91 -3.71
CA ASP A 97 4.91 -7.80 -4.02
C ASP A 97 5.10 -9.20 -3.42
N GLU A 98 4.11 -10.06 -3.59
CA GLU A 98 4.13 -11.41 -3.01
C GLU A 98 5.27 -12.28 -3.53
N ARG A 99 5.74 -12.06 -4.77
CA ARG A 99 6.84 -12.82 -5.36
C ARG A 99 8.16 -12.49 -4.67
N HIS A 100 8.42 -11.21 -4.43
CA HIS A 100 9.56 -10.75 -3.65
C HIS A 100 9.52 -11.28 -2.23
N ARG A 101 8.33 -11.29 -1.61
CA ARG A 101 8.16 -11.80 -0.25
C ARG A 101 8.50 -13.28 -0.14
N ALA A 102 7.95 -14.09 -1.04
CA ALA A 102 8.24 -15.51 -1.11
C ALA A 102 9.73 -15.78 -1.32
N PHE A 103 10.37 -15.07 -2.27
CA PHE A 103 11.79 -15.20 -2.54
C PHE A 103 12.65 -14.90 -1.31
N PHE A 104 12.49 -13.74 -0.69
CA PHE A 104 13.35 -13.36 0.44
C PHE A 104 13.09 -14.21 1.70
N LYS A 105 11.87 -14.71 1.90
CA LYS A 105 11.60 -15.68 2.97
C LYS A 105 12.29 -17.01 2.74
N ALA A 106 12.29 -17.52 1.51
CA ALA A 106 13.00 -18.74 1.17
C ALA A 106 14.52 -18.58 1.34
N GLU A 107 15.08 -17.44 0.92
CA GLU A 107 16.53 -17.21 0.97
C GLU A 107 17.07 -16.79 2.35
N ILE A 108 16.31 -16.00 3.11
CA ILE A 108 16.76 -15.41 4.39
C ILE A 108 16.12 -16.11 5.60
N GLY A 109 14.91 -16.64 5.44
CA GLY A 109 14.13 -17.31 6.49
C GLY A 109 12.84 -16.57 6.85
N GLU A 110 11.90 -17.29 7.45
CA GLU A 110 10.55 -16.79 7.82
C GLU A 110 10.58 -15.63 8.83
N TYR A 111 11.66 -15.50 9.61
CA TYR A 111 11.83 -14.39 10.57
C TYR A 111 12.20 -13.07 9.91
N PHE A 112 12.49 -13.07 8.60
CA PHE A 112 12.83 -11.87 7.86
C PHE A 112 11.64 -10.90 7.80
N LYS A 113 11.87 -9.65 8.19
CA LYS A 113 10.87 -8.58 8.17
C LYS A 113 11.19 -7.55 7.11
N PHE A 114 10.21 -7.30 6.24
CA PHE A 114 10.25 -6.26 5.21
C PHE A 114 9.96 -4.87 5.80
N ASN A 115 10.90 -4.35 6.58
CA ASN A 115 10.80 -3.04 7.20
C ASN A 115 11.08 -1.90 6.19
N VAL A 116 10.77 -0.66 6.59
CA VAL A 116 10.96 0.54 5.77
C VAL A 116 12.41 0.71 5.31
N HIS A 117 13.39 0.42 6.17
CA HIS A 117 14.80 0.54 5.81
C HIS A 117 15.18 -0.40 4.67
N PHE A 118 14.78 -1.67 4.74
CA PHE A 118 14.99 -2.64 3.67
C PHE A 118 14.30 -2.21 2.37
N MET A 119 13.05 -1.76 2.45
CA MET A 119 12.31 -1.31 1.26
C MET A 119 12.95 -0.09 0.60
N ASN A 120 13.44 0.87 1.39
CA ASN A 120 14.15 2.04 0.88
C ASN A 120 15.48 1.65 0.25
N TRP A 121 16.21 0.71 0.86
CA TRP A 121 17.44 0.18 0.27
C TRP A 121 17.18 -0.46 -1.09
N MET A 122 16.16 -1.31 -1.22
CA MET A 122 15.82 -1.95 -2.50
C MET A 122 15.51 -0.91 -3.59
N LYS A 123 14.76 0.14 -3.26
CA LYS A 123 14.43 1.23 -4.21
C LYS A 123 15.65 2.05 -4.63
N ALA A 124 16.62 2.23 -3.73
CA ALA A 124 17.84 3.00 -4.01
C ALA A 124 18.94 2.19 -4.72
N ASN A 125 18.75 0.87 -4.87
CA ASN A 125 19.76 -0.05 -5.41
C ASN A 125 19.23 -0.80 -6.64
N GLU A 126 18.56 -0.09 -7.55
CA GLU A 126 18.26 -0.57 -8.89
C GLU A 126 19.55 -1.02 -9.59
N GLY A 127 19.47 -2.09 -10.39
CA GLY A 127 20.63 -2.62 -11.11
C GLY A 127 21.50 -3.58 -10.30
N LYS A 128 21.34 -3.66 -8.97
CA LYS A 128 21.99 -4.70 -8.15
C LYS A 128 21.28 -6.03 -8.24
N THR A 129 22.00 -7.09 -7.86
CA THR A 129 21.45 -8.45 -7.82
C THR A 129 20.67 -8.72 -6.53
N TYR A 130 19.72 -9.66 -6.59
CA TYR A 130 19.05 -10.16 -5.38
C TYR A 130 20.00 -10.91 -4.44
N ARG A 131 21.11 -11.46 -4.95
CA ARG A 131 22.22 -12.00 -4.15
C ARG A 131 22.81 -10.96 -3.21
N GLU A 132 23.13 -9.77 -3.74
CA GLU A 132 23.68 -8.68 -2.93
C GLU A 132 22.67 -8.21 -1.86
N ALA A 133 21.39 -8.09 -2.24
CA ALA A 133 20.33 -7.74 -1.29
C ALA A 133 20.21 -8.76 -0.15
N THR A 134 20.26 -10.05 -0.48
CA THR A 134 20.18 -11.16 0.48
C THR A 134 21.38 -11.16 1.42
N LEU A 135 22.60 -11.00 0.89
CA LEU A 135 23.83 -11.00 1.67
C LEU A 135 23.90 -9.78 2.61
N GLY A 136 23.57 -8.58 2.10
CA GLY A 136 23.53 -7.37 2.91
C GLY A 136 22.55 -7.49 4.07
N THR A 137 21.38 -8.08 3.80
CA THR A 137 20.34 -8.29 4.82
C THR A 137 20.75 -9.31 5.88
N LYS A 138 21.30 -10.46 5.49
CA LYS A 138 21.81 -11.46 6.44
C LYS A 138 22.89 -10.88 7.36
N ARG A 139 23.81 -10.08 6.82
CA ARG A 139 24.83 -9.36 7.61
C ARG A 139 24.20 -8.40 8.62
N ALA A 140 23.23 -7.60 8.19
CA ALA A 140 22.54 -6.65 9.06
C ALA A 140 21.78 -7.35 10.20
N ILE A 141 21.16 -8.50 9.94
CA ILE A 141 20.49 -9.31 10.96
C ILE A 141 21.51 -9.86 11.96
N ASN A 142 22.60 -10.47 11.49
CA ASN A 142 23.63 -11.04 12.37
C ASN A 142 24.27 -9.98 13.28
N ASN A 143 24.50 -8.77 12.77
CA ASN A 143 25.05 -7.68 13.57
C ASN A 143 24.09 -7.23 14.68
N LYS A 144 22.78 -7.23 14.44
CA LYS A 144 21.79 -6.94 15.48
C LYS A 144 21.78 -7.99 16.60
N VAL A 145 21.97 -9.27 16.26
CA VAL A 145 22.03 -10.35 17.26
C VAL A 145 23.26 -10.20 18.16
N ARG A 146 24.42 -9.86 17.58
CA ARG A 146 25.69 -9.71 18.32
C ARG A 146 25.75 -8.51 19.28
N HIS A 147 24.89 -7.51 19.11
CA HIS A 147 24.83 -6.36 20.03
C HIS A 147 23.78 -6.54 21.14
N LEU A 148 23.07 -7.67 21.16
CA LEU A 148 22.07 -8.02 22.18
C LEU A 148 22.54 -9.17 23.10
N THR A 149 23.77 -9.65 22.91
CA THR A 149 24.46 -10.67 23.70
C THR A 149 25.77 -10.10 24.21
#